data_AF-A0A7X4FAZ9-F1
#
_entry.id   AF-A0A7X4FAZ9-F1
#
_cell.length_a   1.000
_cell.length_b   1.000
_cell.length_c   1.000
_cell.angle_alpha   90.00
_cell.angle_beta   90.00
_cell.angle_gamma   90.00
#
_symmetry.space_group_name_H-M   'P 1'
#
loop_
_entity.id
_entity.type
_entity.pdbx_description
1 polymer ?
#
loop_
_entity_poly.entity_id
_entity_poly.type
_entity_poly.pdbx_seq_one_letter_code
_entity_poly.pdbx_strand_id
1 'polypeptide(L)'
;MLNINKKLSGCYRRVLIFLLAVVGVSLIAGIIVYRQIGGVEGTRYWMAERALNGVEKHLKKSENRPDGISEQQIVTVFMNVREANRNRRTNLTALYDVLKSYQTEFYTKKPSTPEVETFLEKLRQTILKDTVKE
;
A
#
# COMPACT_ATOMS: atom_id res chain seq x y z
N MET A 1 -25.61 -46.30 23.51
CA MET A 1 -25.55 -45.01 22.79
C MET A 1 -24.82 -43.86 23.53
N LEU A 2 -24.00 -44.12 24.56
CA LEU A 2 -23.33 -43.04 25.34
C LEU A 2 -21.85 -42.78 24.99
N ASN A 3 -21.18 -43.67 24.26
CA ASN A 3 -19.73 -43.55 23.97
C ASN A 3 -19.37 -42.71 22.73
N ILE A 4 -20.31 -42.49 21.81
CA ILE A 4 -20.05 -41.73 20.58
C ILE A 4 -20.01 -40.22 20.89
N ASN A 5 -20.90 -39.73 21.76
CA ASN A 5 -20.92 -38.33 22.19
C ASN A 5 -19.65 -37.89 22.95
N LYS A 6 -19.06 -38.76 23.79
CA LYS A 6 -17.77 -38.46 24.48
C LYS A 6 -16.58 -38.42 23.51
N LYS A 7 -16.59 -39.23 22.44
CA LYS A 7 -15.54 -39.24 21.41
C LYS A 7 -15.64 -38.02 20.49
N LEU A 8 -16.85 -37.62 20.10
CA LEU A 8 -17.12 -36.40 19.32
C LEU A 8 -16.78 -35.13 20.12
N SER A 9 -17.13 -35.06 21.41
CA SER A 9 -16.77 -33.91 22.27
C SER A 9 -15.26 -33.80 22.47
N GLY A 10 -14.55 -34.92 22.58
CA GLY A 10 -13.08 -34.96 22.69
C GLY A 10 -12.36 -34.55 21.40
N CYS A 11 -12.85 -35.01 20.24
CA CYS A 11 -12.34 -34.61 18.93
C CYS A 11 -12.58 -33.12 18.67
N TYR A 12 -13.82 -32.66 18.90
CA TYR A 12 -14.18 -31.25 18.75
C TYR A 12 -13.37 -30.36 19.69
N ARG A 13 -13.15 -30.76 20.95
CA ARG A 13 -12.32 -30.03 21.90
C ARG A 13 -10.86 -29.93 21.44
N ARG A 14 -10.29 -30.99 20.87
CA ARG A 14 -8.92 -30.96 20.31
C ARG A 14 -8.85 -30.05 19.09
N VAL A 15 -9.79 -30.17 18.16
CA VAL A 15 -9.86 -29.32 16.96
C VAL A 15 -10.02 -27.85 17.35
N LEU A 16 -10.88 -27.54 18.33
CA LEU A 16 -11.07 -26.17 18.83
C LEU A 16 -9.77 -25.60 19.44
N ILE A 17 -9.03 -26.40 20.22
CA ILE A 17 -7.74 -25.98 20.78
C ILE A 17 -6.72 -25.72 19.67
N PHE A 18 -6.63 -26.59 18.66
CA PHE A 18 -5.76 -26.37 17.51
C PHE A 18 -6.13 -25.09 16.75
N LEU A 19 -7.41 -24.85 16.54
CA LEU A 19 -7.90 -23.67 15.84
C LEU A 19 -7.59 -22.39 16.62
N LEU A 20 -7.79 -22.40 17.95
CA LEU A 20 -7.40 -21.31 18.84
C LEU A 20 -5.88 -21.10 18.87
N ALA A 21 -5.09 -22.17 18.85
CA ALA A 21 -3.64 -22.07 18.78
C ALA A 21 -3.17 -21.44 17.45
N VAL A 22 -3.76 -21.84 16.33
CA VAL A 22 -3.49 -21.23 15.02
C VAL A 22 -3.85 -19.75 15.03
N VAL A 23 -5.04 -19.38 15.51
CA VAL A 23 -5.46 -17.98 15.63
C VAL A 23 -4.50 -17.20 16.54
N GLY A 24 -4.11 -17.78 17.69
CA GLY A 24 -3.17 -17.16 18.61
C GLY A 24 -1.80 -16.89 17.98
N VAL A 25 -1.24 -17.86 17.26
CA VAL A 25 0.02 -17.71 16.52
C VAL A 25 -0.10 -16.64 15.44
N SER A 26 -1.20 -16.62 14.68
CA SER A 26 -1.46 -15.59 13.67
C SER A 26 -1.55 -14.18 14.27
N LEU A 27 -2.22 -14.03 15.43
CA LEU A 27 -2.31 -12.74 16.12
C LEU A 27 -0.94 -12.26 16.62
N ILE A 28 -0.14 -13.15 17.22
CA ILE A 28 1.23 -12.82 17.66
C ILE A 28 2.08 -12.37 16.48
N ALA A 29 2.04 -13.10 15.36
CA ALA A 29 2.74 -12.71 14.14
C ALA A 29 2.30 -11.33 13.63
N GLY A 30 0.99 -11.06 13.63
CA GLY A 30 0.44 -9.75 13.27
C GLY A 30 0.94 -8.62 14.16
N ILE A 31 1.01 -8.84 15.48
CA ILE A 31 1.50 -7.84 16.45
C ILE A 31 2.99 -7.53 16.24
N ILE A 32 3.82 -8.55 15.98
CA ILE A 32 5.26 -8.37 15.73
C ILE A 32 5.48 -7.50 14.49
N VAL A 33 4.77 -7.82 13.40
CA VAL A 33 4.83 -7.03 12.16
C VAL A 33 4.32 -5.61 12.38
N TYR A 34 3.22 -5.43 13.11
CA TYR A 34 2.68 -4.11 13.43
C TYR A 34 3.66 -3.24 14.24
N ARG A 35 4.39 -3.84 15.19
CA ARG A 35 5.44 -3.16 15.95
C ARG A 35 6.65 -2.81 15.08
N GLN A 36 7.11 -3.73 14.23
CA GLN A 36 8.23 -3.48 13.32
C GLN A 36 7.93 -2.35 12.32
N ILE A 37 6.70 -2.26 11.84
CA ILE A 37 6.29 -1.23 10.87
C ILE A 37 6.17 0.16 11.55
N GLY A 38 6.07 0.22 12.89
CA GLY A 38 5.99 1.47 13.64
C GLY A 38 4.55 1.88 14.01
N GLY A 39 3.67 0.90 14.22
CA GLY A 39 2.29 1.12 14.67
C GLY A 39 1.37 1.74 13.61
N VAL A 40 0.39 2.53 14.06
CA VAL A 40 -0.62 3.18 13.18
C VAL A 40 0.07 4.02 12.11
N GLU A 41 1.08 4.78 12.50
CA GLU A 41 1.78 5.69 11.59
C GLU A 41 2.54 4.92 10.51
N GLY A 42 3.28 3.88 10.89
CA GLY A 42 3.90 2.96 9.95
C GLY A 42 2.92 2.31 8.98
N THR A 43 1.73 1.94 9.48
CA THR A 43 0.68 1.34 8.66
C THR A 43 0.18 2.32 7.60
N ARG A 44 0.13 3.63 7.91
CA ARG A 44 -0.23 4.68 6.94
C ARG A 44 0.80 4.82 5.82
N TYR A 45 2.09 4.77 6.15
CA TYR A 45 3.17 4.79 5.14
C TYR A 45 3.18 3.51 4.29
N TRP A 46 2.90 2.36 4.90
CA TRP A 46 2.76 1.09 4.18
C TRP A 46 1.55 1.08 3.22
N MET A 47 0.42 1.63 3.64
CA MET A 47 -0.75 1.79 2.76
C MET A 47 -0.46 2.75 1.60
N ALA A 48 0.30 3.81 1.84
CA ALA A 48 0.71 4.74 0.80
C ALA A 48 1.61 4.05 -0.24
N GLU A 49 2.52 3.19 0.20
CA GLU A 49 3.33 2.34 -0.68
C GLU A 49 2.46 1.42 -1.55
N ARG A 50 1.43 0.82 -0.96
CA ARG A 50 0.47 -0.04 -1.68
C ARG A 50 -0.28 0.75 -2.76
N ALA A 51 -0.72 1.97 -2.43
CA ALA A 51 -1.44 2.84 -3.36
C ALA A 51 -0.52 3.30 -4.51
N LEU A 52 0.71 3.72 -4.20
CA LEU A 52 1.74 4.06 -5.20
C LEU A 52 1.94 2.91 -6.18
N ASN A 53 2.14 1.69 -5.69
CA ASN A 53 2.33 0.51 -6.53
C ASN A 53 1.12 0.23 -7.45
N GLY A 54 -0.10 0.47 -6.95
CA GLY A 54 -1.32 0.28 -7.73
C GLY A 54 -1.41 1.25 -8.90
N VAL A 55 -1.18 2.54 -8.63
CA VAL A 55 -1.23 3.60 -9.65
C VAL A 55 -0.06 3.47 -10.63
N GLU A 56 1.17 3.22 -10.16
CA GLU A 56 2.33 2.98 -11.01
C GLU A 56 2.07 1.85 -11.99
N LYS A 57 1.58 0.70 -11.48
CA LYS A 57 1.27 -0.46 -12.32
C LYS A 57 0.20 -0.14 -13.35
N HIS A 58 -0.84 0.62 -12.99
CA HIS A 58 -1.89 1.02 -13.92
C HIS A 58 -1.34 1.90 -15.04
N LEU A 59 -0.58 2.95 -14.68
CA LEU A 59 -0.02 3.92 -15.62
C LEU A 59 1.05 3.32 -16.54
N LYS A 60 1.83 2.33 -16.05
CA LYS A 60 2.86 1.64 -16.84
C LYS A 60 2.31 0.71 -17.93
N LYS A 61 1.04 0.31 -17.86
CA LYS A 61 0.46 -0.55 -18.91
C LYS A 61 0.49 0.17 -20.25
N SER A 62 0.81 -0.55 -21.33
CA SER A 62 0.86 0.01 -22.69
C SER A 62 -0.45 0.68 -23.12
N GLU A 63 -1.58 0.15 -22.69
CA GLU A 63 -2.92 0.72 -22.97
C GLU A 63 -3.15 2.09 -22.30
N ASN A 64 -2.55 2.33 -21.13
CA ASN A 64 -2.78 3.53 -20.32
C ASN A 64 -1.66 4.56 -20.42
N ARG A 65 -0.45 4.13 -20.78
CA ARG A 65 0.69 5.03 -20.94
C ARG A 65 0.51 5.88 -22.20
N PRO A 66 0.52 7.22 -22.12
CA PRO A 66 0.56 8.06 -23.29
C PRO A 66 1.95 8.01 -23.94
N ASP A 67 2.00 8.10 -25.27
CA ASP A 67 3.23 7.90 -26.05
C ASP A 67 4.32 8.94 -25.76
N GLY A 68 3.91 10.13 -25.29
CA GLY A 68 4.83 11.19 -24.88
C GLY A 68 5.53 10.98 -23.54
N ILE A 69 5.19 9.93 -22.78
CA ILE A 69 5.77 9.66 -21.47
C ILE A 69 6.56 8.36 -21.47
N SER A 70 7.86 8.47 -21.19
CA SER A 70 8.72 7.29 -21.06
C SER A 70 8.40 6.50 -19.79
N GLU A 71 8.57 5.18 -19.84
CA GLU A 71 8.39 4.33 -18.66
C GLU A 71 9.41 4.69 -17.57
N GLN A 72 10.65 4.97 -17.97
CA GLN A 72 11.72 5.41 -17.08
C GLN A 72 11.35 6.69 -16.32
N GLN A 73 10.69 7.67 -16.97
CA GLN A 73 10.24 8.88 -16.31
C GLN A 73 9.21 8.58 -15.22
N ILE A 74 8.24 7.71 -15.49
CA ILE A 74 7.27 7.26 -14.49
C ILE A 74 8.00 6.57 -13.33
N VAL A 75 8.81 5.55 -13.63
CA VAL A 75 9.52 4.77 -12.60
C VAL A 75 10.39 5.66 -11.72
N THR A 76 11.12 6.61 -12.31
CA THR A 76 11.99 7.54 -11.56
C THR A 76 11.19 8.37 -10.56
N VAL A 77 10.07 8.95 -10.98
CA VAL A 77 9.24 9.76 -10.08
C VAL A 77 8.67 8.92 -8.94
N PHE A 78 8.12 7.74 -9.26
CA PHE A 78 7.56 6.84 -8.26
C PHE A 78 8.63 6.32 -7.29
N MET A 79 9.85 6.04 -7.77
CA MET A 79 10.98 5.66 -6.93
C MET A 79 11.36 6.76 -5.93
N ASN A 80 11.47 8.01 -6.38
CA ASN A 80 11.80 9.13 -5.50
C ASN A 80 10.74 9.33 -4.40
N VAL A 81 9.47 9.23 -4.76
CA VAL A 81 8.35 9.37 -3.81
C VAL A 81 8.32 8.19 -2.84
N ARG A 82 8.60 6.97 -3.31
CA ARG A 82 8.74 5.76 -2.49
C ARG A 82 9.89 5.89 -1.49
N GLU A 83 11.03 6.42 -1.92
CA GLU A 83 12.17 6.67 -1.04
C GLU A 83 11.83 7.73 0.02
N ALA A 84 11.18 8.83 -0.36
CA ALA A 84 10.68 9.82 0.57
C ALA A 84 9.67 9.20 1.57
N ASN A 85 8.76 8.35 1.09
CA ASN A 85 7.74 7.69 1.90
C ASN A 85 8.38 6.74 2.93
N ARG A 86 9.39 5.97 2.54
CA ARG A 86 10.19 5.11 3.45
C ARG A 86 10.92 5.93 4.50
N ASN A 87 11.43 7.09 4.12
CA ASN A 87 12.11 8.02 5.01
C ASN A 87 11.16 8.93 5.81
N ARG A 88 9.84 8.70 5.73
CA ARG A 88 8.78 9.52 6.37
C ARG A 88 8.80 11.01 5.96
N ARG A 89 9.42 11.33 4.82
CA ARG A 89 9.54 12.67 4.23
C ARG A 89 8.46 12.94 3.17
N THR A 90 7.27 12.40 3.36
CA THR A 90 6.14 12.56 2.43
C THR A 90 4.94 13.11 3.16
N ASN A 91 4.31 14.13 2.59
CA ASN A 91 3.00 14.58 3.00
C ASN A 91 1.96 13.53 2.58
N LEU A 92 1.62 12.64 3.51
CA LEU A 92 0.71 11.53 3.23
C LEU A 92 -0.68 12.00 2.76
N THR A 93 -1.20 13.10 3.31
CA THR A 93 -2.50 13.64 2.89
C THR A 93 -2.45 14.06 1.43
N ALA A 94 -1.47 14.89 1.06
CA ALA A 94 -1.29 15.32 -0.33
C ALA A 94 -1.03 14.14 -1.27
N LEU A 95 -0.25 13.15 -0.83
CA LEU A 95 0.00 11.93 -1.60
C LEU A 95 -1.29 11.16 -1.88
N TYR A 96 -2.12 10.93 -0.86
CA TYR A 96 -3.38 10.23 -1.05
C TYR A 96 -4.33 11.00 -1.96
N ASP A 97 -4.41 12.32 -1.82
CA ASP A 97 -5.25 13.15 -2.67
C ASP A 97 -4.82 13.08 -4.15
N VAL A 98 -3.51 13.16 -4.43
CA VAL A 98 -2.98 13.04 -5.80
C VAL A 98 -3.24 11.66 -6.39
N LEU A 99 -2.98 10.58 -5.63
CA LEU A 99 -3.20 9.21 -6.10
C LEU A 99 -4.69 8.92 -6.33
N LYS A 100 -5.56 9.39 -5.42
CA LYS A 100 -7.01 9.22 -5.53
C LYS A 100 -7.57 10.02 -6.70
N SER A 101 -7.09 11.23 -6.95
CA SER A 101 -7.50 12.05 -8.09
C SER A 101 -7.18 11.35 -9.40
N TYR A 102 -5.95 10.85 -9.55
CA TYR A 102 -5.57 10.06 -10.72
C TYR A 102 -6.46 8.83 -10.90
N GLN A 103 -6.67 8.05 -9.84
CA GLN A 103 -7.49 6.85 -9.93
C GLN A 103 -8.96 7.18 -10.29
N THR A 104 -9.51 8.28 -9.77
CA THR A 104 -10.88 8.69 -10.06
C THR A 104 -11.05 9.08 -11.53
N GLU A 105 -10.06 9.81 -12.09
CA GLU A 105 -10.14 10.35 -13.44
C GLU A 105 -9.73 9.34 -14.52
N PHE A 106 -8.75 8.48 -14.24
CA PHE A 106 -8.05 7.70 -15.26
C PHE A 106 -8.11 6.19 -15.07
N TYR A 107 -8.86 5.68 -14.08
CA TYR A 107 -8.96 4.22 -13.90
C TYR A 107 -9.60 3.53 -15.12
N THR A 108 -10.63 4.15 -15.71
CA THR A 108 -11.36 3.63 -16.88
C THR A 108 -11.06 4.38 -18.18
N LYS A 109 -10.23 5.43 -18.13
CA LYS A 109 -9.94 6.32 -19.25
C LYS A 109 -8.43 6.47 -19.41
N LYS A 110 -7.92 6.32 -20.62
CA LYS A 110 -6.51 6.58 -20.94
C LYS A 110 -6.19 8.08 -20.73
N PRO A 111 -5.21 8.44 -19.88
CA PRO A 111 -4.77 9.82 -19.74
C PRO A 111 -3.95 10.28 -20.96
N SER A 112 -4.00 11.57 -21.24
CA SER A 112 -3.15 12.27 -22.20
C SER A 112 -1.78 12.62 -21.61
N THR A 113 -0.81 12.94 -22.47
CA THR A 113 0.55 13.33 -22.03
C THR A 113 0.54 14.48 -21.01
N PRO A 114 -0.15 15.61 -21.23
CA PRO A 114 -0.13 16.73 -20.27
C PRO A 114 -0.79 16.39 -18.92
N GLU A 115 -1.82 15.54 -18.93
CA GLU A 115 -2.47 15.05 -17.71
C GLU A 115 -1.50 14.21 -16.87
N VAL A 116 -0.73 13.33 -17.51
CA VAL A 116 0.31 12.53 -16.84
C VAL A 116 1.46 13.40 -16.34
N GLU A 117 1.93 14.38 -17.12
CA GLU A 117 2.97 15.31 -16.66
C GLU A 117 2.52 16.08 -15.43
N THR A 118 1.30 16.61 -15.45
CA THR A 118 0.70 17.31 -14.32
C THR A 118 0.57 16.40 -13.11
N PHE A 119 0.13 15.16 -13.31
CA PHE A 119 0.04 14.16 -12.24
C PHE A 119 1.41 13.86 -11.63
N LEU A 120 2.42 13.55 -12.46
CA LEU A 120 3.77 13.25 -12.00
C LEU A 120 4.40 14.43 -11.26
N GLU A 121 4.15 15.66 -11.71
CA GLU A 121 4.63 16.86 -11.04
C GLU A 121 3.97 17.06 -9.68
N LYS A 122 2.64 16.93 -9.60
CA LYS A 122 1.92 16.94 -8.31
C LYS A 122 2.44 15.84 -7.38
N LEU A 123 2.75 14.67 -7.90
CA LEU A 123 3.29 13.55 -7.12
C LEU A 123 4.66 13.90 -6.52
N ARG A 124 5.55 14.57 -7.27
CA ARG A 124 6.83 15.08 -6.74
C ARG A 124 6.65 16.08 -5.61
N GLN A 125 5.66 16.97 -5.73
CA GLN A 125 5.36 18.00 -4.73
C GLN A 125 4.86 17.43 -3.39
N THR A 126 4.52 16.15 -3.34
CA THR A 126 4.17 15.46 -2.07
C THR A 126 5.38 15.19 -1.19
N ILE A 127 6.59 15.23 -1.75
CA ILE A 127 7.85 15.07 -1.00
C ILE A 127 8.08 16.35 -0.20
N LEU A 128 8.20 16.19 1.12
CA LEU A 128 8.56 17.29 2.01
C LEU A 128 10.02 17.65 1.75
N LYS A 129 10.28 18.91 1.41
CA LYS A 129 11.66 19.42 1.34
C LYS A 129 12.20 19.47 2.77
N ASP A 130 13.41 18.96 2.97
CA ASP A 130 14.13 19.18 4.22
C ASP A 130 14.27 20.70 4.39
N THR A 131 13.59 21.27 5.39
CA THR A 131 13.92 22.62 5.86
C THR A 131 15.33 22.55 6.42
N VAL A 132 16.30 22.88 5.58
CA VAL A 132 17.63 23.27 6.04
C VAL A 132 17.40 24.46 6.96
N LYS A 133 17.56 24.25 8.26
CA LYS A 133 17.77 25.35 9.19
C LYS A 133 19.14 25.91 8.83
N GLU A 134 19.16 27.06 8.15
CA GLU A 134 20.31 27.97 8.19
C GLU A 134 20.54 28.47 9.63
#